data_AF-A0A0C2MVN4-F1
#
_entry.id   AF-A0A0C2MVN4-F1
#
_cell.length_a   1.000
_cell.length_b   1.000
_cell.length_c   1.000
_cell.angle_alpha   90.00
_cell.angle_beta   90.00
_cell.angle_gamma   90.00
#
_symmetry.space_group_name_H-M   'P 1'
#
loop_
_entity.id
_entity.type
_entity.pdbx_description
1 polymer ?
#
loop_
_entity_poly.entity_id
_entity_poly.type
_entity_poly.pdbx_seq_one_letter_code
_entity_poly.pdbx_strand_id
1 'polypeptide(L)'
;MINYLETHPGIGYTEVANIFSVNRRTLSKIHTKYKESGVVEDEKRGGPRSTKVQDIHLERIERAIEENPTITLKEIKILQLEEFQLSITEKTVSRTISKLGIAYKLTKIVPVSRNTEETIEKRYDLSIFFY
;
A
#
# COMPACT_ATOMS: atom_id res chain seq x y z
N MET A 1 30.46 13.31 -13.12
CA MET A 1 31.32 12.09 -13.13
C MET A 1 31.34 11.42 -14.48
N ILE A 2 30.24 10.85 -14.99
CA ILE A 2 30.23 10.16 -16.30
C ILE A 2 30.51 11.10 -17.47
N ASN A 3 29.81 12.24 -17.55
CA ASN A 3 30.07 13.24 -18.59
C ASN A 3 31.54 13.72 -18.60
N TYR A 4 32.19 13.74 -17.43
CA TYR A 4 33.60 14.11 -17.31
C TYR A 4 34.54 13.03 -17.90
N LEU A 5 34.20 11.75 -17.76
CA LEU A 5 34.92 10.63 -18.40
C LEU A 5 34.74 10.63 -19.93
N GLU A 6 33.52 10.90 -20.42
CA GLU A 6 33.21 10.93 -21.86
C GLU A 6 33.88 12.12 -22.58
N THR A 7 33.98 13.28 -21.90
CA THR A 7 34.64 14.48 -22.46
C THR A 7 36.16 14.43 -22.43
N HIS A 8 36.76 13.53 -21.64
CA HIS A 8 38.21 13.41 -21.47
C HIS A 8 38.67 11.93 -21.55
N PRO A 9 38.70 11.31 -22.74
CA PRO A 9 38.93 9.87 -22.92
C PRO A 9 40.35 9.38 -22.55
N GLY A 10 41.25 10.28 -22.14
CA GLY A 10 42.61 9.95 -21.67
C GLY A 10 42.78 9.92 -20.15
N ILE A 11 41.78 10.34 -19.37
CA ILE A 11 41.87 10.43 -17.91
C ILE A 11 41.46 9.10 -17.27
N GLY A 12 42.26 8.61 -16.32
CA GLY A 12 41.99 7.33 -15.64
C GLY A 12 40.85 7.42 -14.63
N TYR A 13 40.15 6.31 -14.39
CA TYR A 13 39.08 6.25 -13.37
C TYR A 13 39.53 6.69 -11.98
N THR A 14 40.81 6.48 -11.62
CA THR A 14 41.37 6.86 -10.32
C THR A 14 41.43 8.38 -10.17
N GLU A 15 41.80 9.10 -11.22
CA GLU A 15 41.91 10.56 -11.20
C GLU A 15 40.52 11.18 -11.09
N VAL A 16 39.56 10.71 -11.88
CA VAL A 16 38.16 11.14 -11.79
C VAL A 16 37.56 10.80 -10.43
N ALA A 17 37.83 9.62 -9.87
CA ALA A 17 37.39 9.24 -8.54
C ALA A 17 37.90 10.19 -7.45
N ASN A 18 39.16 10.62 -7.55
CA ASN A 18 39.77 11.57 -6.62
C ASN A 18 39.16 12.97 -6.76
N ILE A 19 38.99 13.46 -8.00
CA ILE A 19 38.37 14.78 -8.28
C ILE A 19 36.97 14.88 -7.67
N PHE A 20 36.17 13.81 -7.83
CA PHE A 20 34.79 13.78 -7.34
C PHE A 20 34.65 13.19 -5.92
N SER A 21 35.76 12.83 -5.25
CA SER A 21 35.76 12.21 -3.91
C SER A 21 34.85 10.98 -3.79
N VAL A 22 34.81 10.14 -4.82
CA VAL A 22 34.01 8.90 -4.86
C VAL A 22 34.93 7.70 -4.95
N ASN A 23 34.54 6.56 -4.38
CA ASN A 23 35.29 5.32 -4.52
C ASN A 23 35.44 4.92 -6.00
N ARG A 24 36.67 4.65 -6.45
CA ARG A 24 36.99 4.19 -7.81
C ARG A 24 36.15 2.98 -8.24
N ARG A 25 35.83 2.05 -7.33
CA ARG A 25 34.94 0.91 -7.62
C ARG A 25 33.52 1.36 -7.94
N THR A 26 33.00 2.34 -7.21
CA THR A 26 31.67 2.91 -7.43
C THR A 26 31.61 3.62 -8.78
N LEU A 27 32.61 4.45 -9.09
CA LEU A 27 32.70 5.12 -10.38
C LEU A 27 32.77 4.11 -11.54
N SER A 28 33.61 3.07 -11.40
CA SER A 28 33.73 2.01 -12.41
C SER A 28 32.39 1.30 -12.64
N LYS A 29 31.67 0.93 -11.57
CA LYS A 29 30.36 0.27 -11.69
C LYS A 29 29.32 1.16 -12.37
N ILE A 30 29.25 2.43 -11.98
CA ILE A 30 28.33 3.41 -12.56
C ILE A 30 28.63 3.59 -14.06
N HIS A 31 29.92 3.68 -14.42
CA HIS A 31 30.33 3.85 -15.81
C HIS A 31 30.08 2.61 -16.68
N THR A 32 30.37 1.41 -16.18
CA THR A 32 30.03 0.16 -16.89
C THR A 32 28.52 0.07 -17.13
N LYS A 33 27.71 0.33 -16.11
CA LYS A 33 26.25 0.33 -16.23
C LYS A 33 25.77 1.36 -17.27
N TYR A 34 26.33 2.56 -17.27
CA TYR A 34 26.01 3.58 -18.25
C TYR A 34 26.35 3.15 -19.69
N LYS A 35 27.47 2.45 -19.91
CA LYS A 35 27.80 1.90 -21.24
C LYS A 35 26.80 0.85 -21.71
N GLU A 36 26.20 0.10 -20.79
CA GLU A 36 25.23 -0.95 -21.11
C GLU A 36 23.80 -0.41 -21.29
N SER A 37 23.36 0.50 -20.42
CA SER A 37 21.97 1.00 -20.39
C SER A 37 21.78 2.38 -21.02
N GLY A 38 22.85 3.15 -21.21
CA GLY A 38 22.80 4.56 -21.60
C GLY A 38 22.28 5.51 -20.51
N VAL A 39 21.93 4.98 -19.33
CA VAL A 39 21.21 5.73 -18.28
C VAL A 39 21.86 5.51 -16.91
N VAL A 40 22.09 6.61 -16.18
CA VAL A 40 22.57 6.59 -14.79
C VAL A 40 21.38 6.68 -13.85
N GLU A 41 20.71 5.55 -13.64
CA GLU A 41 19.62 5.42 -12.67
C GLU A 41 19.97 4.44 -11.55
N ASP A 42 19.57 4.79 -10.33
CA ASP A 42 19.65 3.90 -9.19
C ASP A 42 18.76 2.66 -9.45
N GLU A 43 19.32 1.48 -9.24
CA GLU A 43 18.50 0.26 -9.25
C GLU A 43 17.48 0.31 -8.12
N LYS A 44 16.29 -0.27 -8.38
CA LYS A 44 15.31 -0.51 -7.32
C LYS A 44 15.98 -1.33 -6.23
N ARG A 45 16.22 -0.72 -5.07
CA ARG A 45 16.84 -1.38 -3.92
C ARG A 45 15.79 -2.27 -3.24
N GLY A 46 16.13 -3.55 -3.08
CA GLY A 46 15.23 -4.56 -2.51
C GLY A 46 14.40 -5.31 -3.55
N GLY A 47 13.82 -6.43 -3.13
CA GLY A 47 12.94 -7.26 -3.95
C GLY A 47 11.56 -7.40 -3.33
N PRO A 48 10.57 -7.93 -4.07
CA PRO A 48 9.26 -8.23 -3.50
C PRO A 48 9.43 -9.19 -2.32
N ARG A 49 9.09 -8.73 -1.11
CA ARG A 49 8.87 -9.65 0.00
C ARG A 49 7.58 -10.41 -0.33
N SER A 50 7.70 -11.71 -0.57
CA SER A 50 6.55 -12.59 -0.79
C SER A 50 5.56 -12.40 0.35
N THR A 51 4.42 -11.78 0.03
CA THR A 51 3.35 -11.51 0.99
C THR A 51 2.34 -12.62 0.84
N LYS A 52 1.95 -13.25 1.95
CA LYS A 52 0.94 -14.32 1.93
C LYS A 52 -0.44 -13.84 1.48
N VAL A 53 -0.70 -12.53 1.63
CA VAL A 53 -1.95 -11.88 1.23
C VAL A 53 -1.86 -11.50 -0.25
N GLN A 54 -2.61 -12.23 -1.09
CA GLN A 54 -2.83 -12.00 -2.51
C GLN A 54 -4.12 -11.21 -2.75
N ASP A 55 -4.35 -10.82 -4.00
CA ASP A 55 -5.49 -9.98 -4.40
C ASP A 55 -6.85 -10.63 -4.12
N ILE A 56 -6.97 -11.95 -4.27
CA ILE A 56 -8.19 -12.69 -3.90
C ILE A 56 -8.57 -12.51 -2.42
N HIS A 57 -7.56 -12.43 -1.54
CA HIS A 57 -7.80 -12.21 -0.11
C HIS A 57 -8.17 -10.76 0.17
N LEU A 58 -7.64 -9.81 -0.62
CA LEU A 58 -8.01 -8.39 -0.55
C LEU A 58 -9.48 -8.20 -0.90
N GLU A 59 -9.91 -8.72 -2.04
CA GLU A 59 -11.31 -8.64 -2.50
C GLU A 59 -12.28 -9.26 -1.50
N ARG A 60 -11.90 -10.39 -0.88
CA ARG A 60 -12.75 -11.03 0.11
C ARG A 60 -12.89 -10.20 1.39
N ILE A 61 -11.82 -9.57 1.85
CA ILE A 61 -11.84 -8.68 3.03
C ILE A 61 -12.73 -7.47 2.74
N GLU A 62 -12.58 -6.87 1.56
CA GLU A 62 -13.40 -5.74 1.13
C GLU A 62 -14.89 -6.10 1.16
N ARG A 63 -15.26 -7.21 0.52
CA ARG A 63 -16.64 -7.71 0.53
C ARG A 63 -17.19 -7.98 1.93
N ALA A 64 -16.39 -8.60 2.80
CA ALA A 64 -16.82 -8.88 4.18
C ALA A 64 -17.12 -7.58 4.97
N ILE A 65 -16.37 -6.51 4.71
CA ILE A 65 -16.58 -5.20 5.32
C ILE A 65 -17.80 -4.50 4.72
N GLU A 66 -18.03 -4.65 3.42
CA GLU A 66 -19.25 -4.12 2.76
C GLU A 66 -20.52 -4.80 3.28
N GLU A 67 -20.50 -6.13 3.43
CA GLU A 67 -21.62 -6.93 3.96
C GLU A 67 -21.90 -6.60 5.43
N ASN A 68 -20.85 -6.43 6.24
CA ASN A 68 -20.96 -6.07 7.64
C ASN A 68 -19.85 -5.08 8.05
N PRO A 69 -20.12 -3.76 8.06
CA PRO A 69 -19.14 -2.75 8.46
C PRO A 69 -18.66 -2.84 9.92
N THR A 70 -19.34 -3.65 10.75
CA THR A 70 -18.99 -3.87 12.16
C THR A 70 -18.14 -5.12 12.39
N ILE A 71 -17.78 -5.84 11.32
CA ILE A 71 -16.94 -7.03 11.39
C ILE A 71 -15.60 -6.73 12.08
N THR A 72 -15.20 -7.62 12.97
CA THR A 72 -13.96 -7.48 13.74
C THR A 72 -12.76 -8.06 12.99
N LEU A 73 -11.55 -7.60 13.35
CA LEU A 73 -10.31 -8.14 12.79
C LEU A 73 -10.14 -9.64 13.04
N LYS A 74 -10.68 -10.13 14.16
CA LYS A 74 -10.63 -11.54 14.54
C LYS A 74 -11.56 -12.39 13.66
N GLU A 75 -12.75 -11.89 13.34
CA GLU A 75 -13.68 -12.55 12.41
C GLU A 75 -13.12 -12.59 11.00
N ILE A 76 -12.55 -11.49 10.50
CA ILE A 76 -11.88 -11.48 9.19
C ILE A 76 -10.73 -12.49 9.15
N LYS A 77 -9.95 -12.59 10.24
CA LYS A 77 -8.88 -13.60 10.33
C LYS A 77 -9.44 -15.03 10.24
N ILE A 78 -10.54 -15.32 10.94
CA ILE A 78 -11.18 -16.65 10.91
C ILE A 78 -11.70 -16.95 9.51
N LEU A 79 -12.38 -16.00 8.89
CA LEU A 79 -12.89 -16.09 7.52
C LEU A 79 -11.77 -16.43 6.52
N GLN A 80 -10.62 -15.76 6.61
CA GLN A 80 -9.47 -16.04 5.76
C GLN A 80 -8.88 -17.44 5.99
N LEU A 81 -8.91 -17.92 7.23
CA LEU A 81 -8.48 -19.27 7.57
C LEU A 81 -9.45 -20.32 7.03
N GLU A 82 -10.76 -20.09 7.13
CA GLU A 82 -11.79 -21.04 6.71
C GLU A 82 -11.92 -21.14 5.19
N GLU A 83 -11.93 -20.01 4.49
CA GLU A 83 -12.14 -19.98 3.04
C GLU A 83 -10.88 -20.30 2.24
N PHE A 84 -9.70 -19.89 2.73
CA PHE A 84 -8.45 -19.99 1.96
C PHE A 84 -7.33 -20.76 2.66
N GLN A 85 -7.59 -21.34 3.84
CA GLN A 85 -6.54 -21.94 4.68
C GLN A 85 -5.42 -20.94 5.01
N LEU A 86 -5.72 -19.64 4.97
CA LEU A 86 -4.74 -18.57 5.13
C LEU A 86 -4.58 -18.20 6.61
N SER A 87 -3.53 -18.73 7.23
CA SER A 87 -3.18 -18.37 8.61
C SER A 87 -2.42 -17.03 8.68
N ILE A 88 -3.11 -15.99 9.12
CA ILE A 88 -2.59 -14.63 9.32
C ILE A 88 -2.89 -14.09 10.72
N THR A 89 -2.16 -13.06 11.13
CA THR A 89 -2.40 -12.36 12.41
C THR A 89 -3.40 -11.22 12.23
N GLU A 90 -4.05 -10.79 13.31
CA GLU A 90 -4.94 -9.61 13.30
C GLU A 90 -4.19 -8.33 12.88
N LYS A 91 -2.90 -8.23 13.18
CA LYS A 91 -2.05 -7.13 12.70
C LYS A 91 -1.86 -7.15 11.19
N THR A 92 -1.75 -8.34 10.58
CA THR A 92 -1.73 -8.48 9.13
C THR A 92 -3.06 -8.01 8.54
N VAL A 93 -4.19 -8.47 9.09
CA VAL A 93 -5.53 -8.02 8.67
C VAL A 93 -5.65 -6.50 8.74
N SER A 94 -5.27 -5.89 9.86
CA SER A 94 -5.30 -4.43 10.02
C SER A 94 -4.48 -3.69 8.97
N ARG A 95 -3.25 -4.14 8.68
CA ARG A 95 -2.41 -3.56 7.62
C ARG A 95 -3.03 -3.73 6.24
N THR A 96 -3.66 -4.87 5.99
CA THR A 96 -4.36 -5.17 4.74
C THR A 96 -5.52 -4.21 4.52
N ILE A 97 -6.34 -3.98 5.54
CA ILE A 97 -7.44 -3.00 5.51
C ILE A 97 -6.92 -1.58 5.25
N SER A 98 -5.82 -1.20 5.91
CA SER A 98 -5.19 0.10 5.64
C SER A 98 -4.66 0.22 4.19
N LYS A 99 -4.17 -0.87 3.60
CA LYS A 99 -3.74 -0.91 2.20
C LYS A 99 -4.91 -0.73 1.23
N LEU A 100 -6.10 -1.22 1.59
CA LEU A 100 -7.35 -1.00 0.84
C LEU A 100 -7.89 0.44 0.97
N GLY A 101 -7.30 1.29 1.81
CA GLY A 101 -7.76 2.66 2.01
C GLY A 101 -9.02 2.76 2.88
N ILE A 102 -9.43 1.68 3.54
CA ILE A 102 -10.61 1.66 4.40
C ILE A 102 -10.26 2.21 5.77
N ALA A 103 -10.97 3.25 6.19
CA ALA A 103 -10.83 3.86 7.51
C ALA A 103 -11.89 3.34 8.49
N TYR A 104 -11.46 2.99 9.70
CA TYR A 104 -12.38 2.66 10.78
C TYR A 104 -13.03 3.94 11.31
N LYS A 105 -14.36 4.02 11.19
CA LYS A 105 -15.17 5.10 11.79
C LYS A 105 -16.11 4.49 12.81
N LEU A 106 -16.28 5.18 13.94
CA LEU A 106 -17.20 4.74 14.98
C LEU A 106 -18.63 4.82 14.44
N THR A 107 -19.24 3.66 14.19
CA THR A 107 -20.63 3.58 13.78
C THR A 107 -21.52 3.58 15.04
N LYS A 108 -22.59 4.37 15.02
CA LYS A 108 -23.62 4.29 16.06
C LYS A 108 -24.67 3.30 15.58
N ILE A 109 -24.92 2.25 16.36
CA ILE A 109 -26.04 1.36 16.11
C ILE A 109 -27.31 2.17 16.38
N VAL A 110 -28.10 2.44 15.35
CA VAL A 110 -29.42 3.05 15.51
C VAL A 110 -30.36 1.93 15.93
N PRO A 111 -30.91 1.96 17.16
CA PRO A 111 -31.80 0.90 17.61
C PRO A 111 -33.06 0.87 16.74
N VAL A 112 -33.43 -0.32 16.27
CA VAL A 112 -34.59 -0.57 15.39
C VAL A 112 -35.89 -0.02 15.99
N SER A 113 -36.02 -0.04 17.32
CA SER A 113 -37.18 0.51 18.04
C SER A 113 -37.41 2.01 17.80
N ARG A 114 -36.40 2.76 17.35
CA ARG A 114 -36.51 4.19 17.00
C ARG A 114 -36.75 4.44 15.51
N ASN A 115 -36.63 3.43 14.66
CA ASN A 115 -36.74 3.54 13.20
C ASN A 115 -37.77 2.52 12.68
N THR A 116 -39.01 2.62 13.16
CA THR A 116 -40.15 2.02 12.46
C THR A 116 -40.47 2.87 11.23
N GLU A 117 -41.04 2.29 10.17
CA GLU A 117 -41.45 3.05 8.97
C GLU A 117 -42.33 4.25 9.33
N GLU A 118 -43.32 4.06 10.22
CA GLU A 118 -44.16 5.14 10.73
C GLU A 118 -43.38 6.29 11.41
N THR A 119 -42.31 5.98 12.14
CA THR A 119 -41.50 7.02 12.82
C THR A 119 -40.53 7.70 11.87
N ILE A 120 -40.15 7.06 10.78
CA ILE A 120 -39.34 7.65 9.71
C ILE A 120 -40.22 8.61 8.89
N GLU A 121 -41.40 8.17 8.45
CA GLU A 121 -42.36 9.01 7.71
C GLU A 121 -42.76 10.25 8.52
N LYS A 122 -43.13 10.08 9.80
CA LYS A 122 -43.49 11.23 10.66
C LYS A 122 -42.37 12.27 10.77
N ARG A 123 -41.10 11.84 10.81
CA ARG A 123 -39.96 12.79 10.85
C ARG A 123 -39.78 13.50 9.52
N TYR A 124 -39.98 12.80 8.41
CA TYR A 124 -39.91 13.37 7.08
C TYR A 124 -41.00 14.43 6.89
N ASP A 125 -42.24 14.11 7.24
CA ASP A 125 -43.37 15.04 7.17
C ASP A 125 -43.14 16.28 8.03
N LEU A 126 -42.66 16.11 9.27
CA LEU A 126 -42.27 17.22 10.14
C LEU A 126 -41.18 18.09 9.50
N SER A 127 -40.18 17.49 8.86
CA SER A 127 -39.09 18.26 8.23
C SER A 127 -39.57 19.14 7.07
N ILE A 128 -40.61 18.71 6.35
CA ILE A 128 -41.23 19.46 5.25
C ILE A 128 -42.15 20.55 5.80
N PHE A 129 -42.90 20.27 6.86
CA PHE A 129 -43.88 21.21 7.42
C PHE A 129 -43.26 22.47 8.05
N PHE A 130 -41.99 22.40 8.46
CA PHE A 130 -41.24 23.50 9.08
C PHE A 130 -40.36 24.30 8.10
N TYR A 131 -40.50 24.07 6.77
CA TYR A 131 -39.85 24.82 5.69
C TYR A 131 -40.89 25.55 4.84
#